data_AF-A0A6N0HW32-F1
#
_entry.id   AF-A0A6N0HW32-F1
#
_cell.length_a   1.000
_cell.length_b   1.000
_cell.length_c   1.000
_cell.angle_alpha   90.00
_cell.angle_beta   90.00
_cell.angle_gamma   90.00
#
_symmetry.space_group_name_H-M   'P 1'
#
loop_
_entity.id
_entity.type
_entity.pdbx_description
1 polymer ?
#
loop_
_entity_poly.entity_id
_entity_poly.type
_entity_poly.pdbx_seq_one_letter_code
_entity_poly.pdbx_strand_id
1 'polypeptide(L)' 'MSASLKKPISIGRNRLHVSCSIGISIFPDCCTTADELIKCADNALYRSKHLGRDRHTLFLNKE' A
#
# COMPACT_ATOMS: atom_id res chain seq x y z
N MET A 1 -8.79 -5.11 -0.63
CA MET A 1 -7.70 -5.50 0.30
C MET A 1 -7.67 -7.01 0.50
N SER A 2 -6.51 -7.61 0.81
CA SER A 2 -6.38 -9.08 0.98
C SER A 2 -7.28 -9.58 2.13
N ALA A 3 -7.88 -10.75 1.95
CA ALA A 3 -8.79 -11.35 2.94
C ALA A 3 -8.11 -11.61 4.30
N SER A 4 -6.79 -11.80 4.30
CA SER A 4 -6.01 -12.04 5.51
C SER A 4 -5.96 -10.83 6.45
N LEU A 5 -5.85 -9.62 5.90
CA LEU A 5 -5.80 -8.38 6.70
C LEU A 5 -7.17 -7.94 7.23
N LYS A 6 -8.25 -8.49 6.67
CA LYS A 6 -9.63 -8.22 7.13
C LYS A 6 -10.01 -9.01 8.38
N LYS A 7 -9.23 -10.03 8.75
CA LYS A 7 -9.49 -10.79 9.98
C LYS A 7 -9.15 -9.91 11.18
N PRO A 8 -10.07 -9.74 12.15
CA PRO A 8 -9.79 -8.95 13.33
C PRO A 8 -8.69 -9.58 14.18
N ILE A 9 -7.87 -8.72 14.78
CA ILE A 9 -6.78 -9.10 15.66
C ILE A 9 -7.31 -9.12 17.10
N SER A 10 -7.11 -10.24 17.81
CA SER A 10 -7.50 -10.37 19.21
C SER A 10 -6.39 -9.84 20.12
N ILE A 11 -6.69 -8.85 20.96
CA ILE A 11 -5.79 -8.32 22.00
C ILE A 11 -6.54 -8.35 23.34
N GLY A 12 -6.18 -9.33 24.18
CA GLY A 12 -6.93 -9.61 25.42
C GLY A 12 -8.38 -9.99 25.11
N ARG A 13 -9.34 -9.20 25.62
CA ARG A 13 -10.78 -9.37 25.35
C ARG A 13 -11.27 -8.56 24.14
N ASN A 14 -10.42 -7.74 23.53
CA ASN A 14 -10.81 -6.85 22.44
C ASN A 14 -10.55 -7.49 21.08
N ARG A 15 -11.43 -7.22 20.12
CA ARG A 15 -11.24 -7.56 18.69
C ARG A 15 -11.06 -6.28 17.89
N LEU A 16 -9.87 -6.08 17.35
CA LEU A 16 -9.52 -4.88 16.59
C LEU A 16 -9.62 -5.16 15.10
N HIS A 17 -10.38 -4.33 14.40
CA HIS A 17 -10.37 -4.30 12.94
C HIS A 17 -9.35 -3.28 12.47
N VAL A 18 -8.39 -3.75 11.68
CA VAL A 18 -7.38 -2.88 11.05
C VAL A 18 -7.64 -2.81 9.56
N SER A 19 -7.36 -1.66 8.97
CA SER A 19 -7.23 -1.51 7.53
C SER A 19 -5.77 -1.30 7.19
N CYS A 20 -5.40 -1.61 5.96
CA CYS A 20 -4.04 -1.34 5.48
C CYS A 20 -4.12 -0.67 4.10
N SER A 21 -3.19 0.23 3.83
CA SER A 21 -3.00 0.85 2.53
C SER A 21 -1.64 0.38 2.02
N ILE A 22 -1.57 0.05 0.73
CA ILE A 22 -0.34 -0.48 0.11
C ILE A 22 0.00 0.42 -1.09
N GLY A 23 1.27 0.73 -1.26
CA GLY A 23 1.82 1.33 -2.46
C GLY A 23 2.71 0.32 -3.17
N ILE A 24 2.60 0.23 -4.49
CA ILE A 24 3.33 -0.72 -5.31
C ILE A 24 4.11 0.05 -6.37
N SER A 25 5.39 -0.28 -6.54
CA SER A 25 6.23 0.15 -7.67
C SER A 25 6.84 -1.07 -8.33
N ILE A 26 7.12 -0.98 -9.63
CA ILE A 26 7.64 -2.10 -10.43
C ILE A 26 8.91 -1.64 -11.14
N PHE A 27 9.96 -2.44 -11.00
CA PHE A 27 11.18 -2.33 -11.78
C PHE A 27 11.05 -3.17 -13.06
N PRO A 28 11.54 -2.71 -14.22
CA PRO A 28 12.19 -1.42 -14.46
C PRO A 28 11.22 -0.28 -14.82
N ASP A 29 9.92 -0.57 -14.97
CA ASP A 29 8.93 0.31 -15.59
C ASP A 29 8.82 1.71 -14.96
N CYS A 30 8.94 1.81 -13.64
CA CYS A 30 8.69 3.06 -12.92
C CYS A 30 9.97 3.80 -12.51
N CYS A 31 11.03 3.05 -12.24
CA CYS A 31 12.22 3.58 -11.60
C CYS A 31 13.40 2.60 -11.80
N THR A 32 14.62 3.11 -11.95
CA THR A 32 15.79 2.32 -12.37
C THR A 32 16.77 2.05 -11.23
N THR A 33 16.58 2.72 -10.09
CA THR A 33 17.37 2.52 -8.88
C THR A 33 16.49 2.07 -7.70
N ALA A 34 17.09 1.40 -6.73
CA ALA A 34 16.40 0.95 -5.51
C ALA A 34 15.78 2.12 -4.72
N ASP A 35 16.50 3.24 -4.59
CA ASP A 35 16.01 4.45 -3.93
C ASP A 35 14.78 5.02 -4.63
N GLU A 36 14.78 5.07 -5.97
CA GLU A 36 13.63 5.54 -6.72
C GLU A 36 12.44 4.57 -6.56
N LEU A 37 12.67 3.26 -6.62
CA LEU A 37 11.61 2.25 -6.38
C LEU A 37 10.89 2.45 -5.06
N ILE A 38 11.64 2.70 -3.99
CA ILE A 38 11.07 2.95 -2.66
C ILE A 38 10.26 4.25 -2.66
N LYS A 39 10.81 5.34 -3.25
CA LYS A 39 10.08 6.61 -3.38
C LYS A 39 8.80 6.48 -4.21
N CYS A 40 8.85 5.75 -5.32
CA CYS A 40 7.70 5.46 -6.18
C CYS A 40 6.61 4.70 -5.38
N ALA A 41 7.00 3.67 -4.62
CA ALA A 41 6.09 2.89 -3.78
C ALA A 41 5.46 3.74 -2.67
N ASP A 42 6.25 4.59 -2.00
CA ASP A 42 5.75 5.45 -0.93
C ASP A 42 4.76 6.51 -1.46
N ASN A 43 5.05 7.09 -2.63
CA ASN A 43 4.10 7.98 -3.32
C ASN A 43 2.78 7.27 -3.64
N ALA A 44 2.83 6.03 -4.12
CA ALA A 44 1.62 5.23 -4.37
C ALA A 44 0.88 4.87 -3.06
N LEU A 45 1.59 4.63 -1.97
CA LEU A 45 1.00 4.41 -0.64
C LEU A 45 0.26 5.66 -0.15
N TYR A 46 0.86 6.83 -0.34
CA TYR A 46 0.23 8.09 0.02
C TYR A 46 -1.06 8.32 -0.77
N ARG A 47 -1.05 8.02 -2.08
CA ARG A 47 -2.27 8.01 -2.91
C ARG A 47 -3.33 7.04 -2.38
N SER A 48 -2.96 5.82 -2.01
CA SER A 48 -3.89 4.85 -1.38
C SER A 48 -4.53 5.41 -0.12
N LYS A 49 -3.78 6.14 0.72
CA LYS A 49 -4.30 6.75 1.94
C LYS A 49 -5.31 7.88 1.68
N HIS A 50 -5.17 8.61 0.56
CA HIS A 50 -6.04 9.72 0.18
C HIS A 50 -7.29 9.26 -0.58
N LEU A 51 -7.19 8.19 -1.36
CA LEU A 51 -8.30 7.66 -2.17
C LEU A 51 -9.34 6.88 -1.36
N GLY A 52 -9.30 6.94 -0.02
CA GLY A 52 -10.26 6.25 0.86
C GLY A 52 -9.69 5.06 1.63
N ARG A 53 -8.37 4.84 1.59
CA ARG A 53 -7.67 3.78 2.35
C ARG A 53 -8.15 2.37 1.97
N ASP A 54 -7.79 1.36 2.77
CA ASP A 54 -8.09 -0.07 2.59
C ASP A 54 -7.88 -0.62 1.16
N ARG A 55 -6.82 -0.14 0.49
CA ARG A 55 -6.53 -0.45 -0.91
C ARG A 55 -5.04 -0.48 -1.20
N HIS A 56 -4.71 -1.06 -2.34
CA HIS A 56 -3.41 -0.89 -2.95
C HIS A 56 -3.52 0.10 -4.12
N THR A 57 -2.44 0.81 -4.42
CA THR A 57 -2.30 1.65 -5.61
C THR A 57 -0.97 1.31 -6.26
N LEU A 58 -1.00 1.12 -7.58
CA LEU A 58 0.19 0.96 -8.39
C LEU A 58 0.69 2.35 -8.81
N PHE A 59 1.99 2.58 -8.65
CA PHE A 59 2.64 3.73 -9.26
C PHE A 59 2.70 3.49 -10.77
N LEU A 60 2.09 4.39 -11.55
CA LEU A 60 2.19 4.41 -13.00
C LEU A 60 2.96 5.67 -13.36
N ASN A 61 4.15 5.53 -13.97
CA ASN A 61 4.73 6.64 -14.71
C ASN A 61 3.81 6.88 -15.91
N LYS A 62 3.20 8.06 -15.98
CA LYS A 62 2.73 8.57 -17.25
C LYS A 62 3.93 9.24 -17.89
N GLU A 63 4.26 8.80 -19.10
CA GLU A 63 5.19 9.49 -20.01
C GLU A 63 4.84 10.97 -20.15
#